data_AF-A0A8H3B6V4-F1
#
_entry.id   AF-A0A8H3B6V4-F1
#
_cell.length_a   1.000
_cell.length_b   1.000
_cell.length_c   1.000
_cell.angle_alpha   90.00
_cell.angle_beta   90.00
_cell.angle_gamma   90.00
#
_symmetry.space_group_name_H-M   'P 1'
#
loop_
_entity.id
_entity.type
_entity.pdbx_description
1 polymer ?
#
loop_
_entity_poly.entity_id
_entity_poly.type
_entity_poly.pdbx_seq_one_letter_code
_entity_poly.pdbx_strand_id
1 'polypeptide(L)'
;MSAQPRSILFNPGGPGGSGSGVIVGLGETISTMVDGRYDTIGFDPRAVNLTGPSTACHDVELKFAERAYQLHTQGVPFPYVGGSGEIAHVAKLSAIQSSHHAVCVQNGNHEMLRNSGTVAVAKDMERIVEALGEDGLNFIGYSYGTILGATFAAMRPNLIKRMVLDGISDAEAYFNDALEWGRSGIQDSHKTFAGFISTCIDAGPVRCVLASTRDNKTETVDGLTKRLNALHTKLGKEPLVTGDSLTGPGIIQAHNVQLIVFTLIYNPRDWLALAQMEGYTDYFREMGKISPVGEQLALIIGGCRGWSFRASERYTGPWTTEKGLNKTKFGHPSFSHPSLCTAKNIRDYFVDGKVPKNGTYCTPEPGWIYPASNATSKRPMLNKRDKDLLEAVKKIGRMIFRMPVGF
;
A
#
# COMPACT_ATOMS: atom_id res chain seq x y z
N MET A 1 -17.23 5.70 35.90
CA MET A 1 -17.06 4.33 35.39
C MET A 1 -17.01 4.44 33.88
N SER A 2 -15.88 4.09 33.26
CA SER A 2 -15.72 4.09 31.79
C SER A 2 -16.64 3.03 31.17
N ALA A 3 -17.25 3.36 30.03
CA ALA A 3 -18.08 2.39 29.31
C ALA A 3 -17.20 1.35 28.61
N GLN A 4 -17.70 0.12 28.47
CA GLN A 4 -17.05 -0.88 27.60
C GLN A 4 -16.91 -0.29 26.18
N PRO A 5 -15.73 -0.37 25.56
CA PRO A 5 -15.51 0.31 24.28
C PRO A 5 -16.43 -0.26 23.20
N ARG A 6 -17.24 0.64 22.62
CA ARG A 6 -18.18 0.36 21.52
C ARG A 6 -17.69 0.96 20.21
N SER A 7 -16.53 1.59 20.20
CA SER A 7 -15.94 2.16 19.01
C SER A 7 -14.79 1.28 18.48
N ILE A 8 -14.63 1.25 17.16
CA ILE A 8 -13.40 0.80 16.48
C ILE A 8 -12.81 2.00 15.75
N LEU A 9 -11.58 2.36 16.12
CA LEU A 9 -10.81 3.38 15.43
C LEU A 9 -10.09 2.76 14.23
N PHE A 10 -10.17 3.43 13.09
CA PHE A 10 -9.66 2.95 11.81
C PHE A 10 -8.57 3.89 11.26
N ASN A 11 -7.46 3.33 10.79
CA ASN A 11 -6.44 4.05 10.04
C ASN A 11 -6.05 3.31 8.74
N PRO A 12 -6.15 3.96 7.57
CA PRO A 12 -5.86 3.33 6.27
C PRO A 12 -4.36 3.22 5.95
N GLY A 13 -3.50 3.94 6.69
CA GLY A 13 -2.07 4.05 6.41
C GLY A 13 -1.70 5.21 5.49
N GLY A 14 -0.75 4.95 4.57
CA GLY A 14 -0.03 5.99 3.81
C GLY A 14 1.45 6.04 4.21
N PRO A 15 1.89 6.93 5.13
CA PRO A 15 1.14 7.95 5.88
C PRO A 15 0.50 9.03 5.00
N GLY A 16 -0.39 9.86 5.58
CA GLY A 16 -1.10 10.93 4.85
C GLY A 16 -2.48 10.52 4.32
N GLY A 17 -2.89 9.25 4.47
CA GLY A 17 -4.23 8.79 4.12
C GLY A 17 -5.30 9.35 5.06
N SER A 18 -6.45 9.75 4.51
CA SER A 18 -7.59 10.24 5.29
C SER A 18 -8.40 9.09 5.88
N GLY A 19 -8.35 8.90 7.20
CA GLY A 19 -9.23 7.94 7.86
C GLY A 19 -10.68 8.37 7.82
N SER A 20 -10.94 9.68 7.97
CA SER A 20 -12.29 10.24 7.91
C SER A 20 -12.90 10.10 6.51
N GLY A 21 -12.14 10.39 5.46
CA GLY A 21 -12.57 10.22 4.07
C GLY A 21 -12.83 8.77 3.70
N VAL A 22 -11.98 7.84 4.15
CA VAL A 22 -12.19 6.40 3.90
C VAL A 22 -13.48 5.91 4.57
N ILE A 23 -13.75 6.34 5.81
CA ILE A 23 -14.86 5.79 6.57
C ILE A 23 -16.23 6.21 6.05
N VAL A 24 -16.33 7.35 5.35
CA VAL A 24 -17.55 7.74 4.64
C VAL A 24 -17.99 6.67 3.64
N GLY A 25 -17.04 6.01 2.96
CA GLY A 25 -17.35 4.96 1.99
C GLY A 25 -17.41 3.54 2.58
N LEU A 26 -16.64 3.28 3.62
CA LEU A 26 -16.41 1.93 4.17
C LEU A 26 -16.99 1.69 5.56
N GLY A 27 -17.56 2.68 6.24
CA GLY A 27 -18.08 2.56 7.62
C GLY A 27 -19.04 1.40 7.82
N GLU A 28 -20.12 1.35 7.02
CA GLU A 28 -21.09 0.24 7.05
C GLU A 28 -20.42 -1.11 6.75
N THR A 29 -19.40 -1.10 5.91
CA THR A 29 -18.72 -2.31 5.46
C THR A 29 -17.82 -2.88 6.56
N ILE A 30 -17.08 -2.02 7.26
CA ILE A 30 -16.29 -2.39 8.44
C ILE A 30 -17.22 -2.79 9.58
N SER A 31 -18.32 -2.06 9.80
CA SER A 31 -19.34 -2.42 10.80
C SER A 31 -19.91 -3.83 10.53
N THR A 32 -20.20 -4.16 9.26
CA THR A 32 -20.62 -5.52 8.84
C THR A 32 -19.56 -6.57 9.17
N MET A 33 -18.27 -6.27 9.01
CA MET A 33 -17.20 -7.20 9.36
C MET A 33 -17.16 -7.58 10.83
N VAL A 34 -17.75 -6.76 11.70
CA VAL A 34 -17.79 -6.96 13.15
C VAL A 34 -19.22 -7.13 13.67
N ASP A 35 -20.12 -7.63 12.81
CA ASP A 35 -21.55 -7.88 13.08
C ASP A 35 -22.32 -6.67 13.64
N GLY A 36 -21.97 -5.45 13.21
CA GLY A 36 -22.66 -4.23 13.64
C GLY A 36 -22.46 -3.89 15.11
N ARG A 37 -21.48 -4.52 15.79
CA ARG A 37 -21.29 -4.35 17.24
C ARG A 37 -20.57 -3.06 17.63
N TYR A 38 -19.91 -2.42 16.68
CA TYR A 38 -19.06 -1.26 16.93
C TYR A 38 -19.42 -0.09 16.03
N ASP A 39 -19.40 1.10 16.62
CA ASP A 39 -19.35 2.37 15.90
C ASP A 39 -17.98 2.47 15.23
N THR A 40 -17.96 2.68 13.91
CA THR A 40 -16.70 2.73 13.18
C THR A 40 -16.24 4.17 12.99
N ILE A 41 -15.08 4.49 13.53
CA ILE A 41 -14.53 5.85 13.58
C ILE A 41 -13.26 5.91 12.74
N GLY A 42 -13.29 6.67 11.66
CA GLY A 42 -12.09 7.07 10.93
C GLY A 42 -11.60 8.43 11.42
N PHE A 43 -10.29 8.61 11.55
CA PHE A 43 -9.70 9.89 11.94
C PHE A 43 -8.57 10.27 11.00
N ASP A 44 -8.38 11.58 10.82
CA ASP A 44 -7.24 12.10 10.11
C ASP A 44 -6.15 12.47 11.14
N PRO A 45 -4.94 11.89 11.04
CA PRO A 45 -3.81 12.29 11.88
C PRO A 45 -3.55 13.81 11.81
N ARG A 46 -2.91 14.37 12.83
CA ARG A 46 -2.44 15.78 12.80
C ARG A 46 -1.73 16.11 11.48
N ALA A 47 -2.06 17.26 10.90
CA ALA A 47 -1.61 17.75 9.59
C ALA A 47 -2.06 16.95 8.35
N VAL A 48 -2.99 16.00 8.50
CA VAL A 48 -3.50 15.20 7.39
C VAL A 48 -4.93 15.64 7.07
N ASN A 49 -5.20 15.88 5.78
CA ASN A 49 -6.52 16.19 5.25
C ASN A 49 -7.26 17.27 6.07
N LEU A 50 -8.30 16.88 6.81
CA LEU A 50 -9.16 17.81 7.55
C LEU A 50 -8.56 18.26 8.89
N THR A 51 -7.48 17.62 9.36
CA THR A 51 -6.84 17.96 10.64
C THR A 51 -5.68 18.92 10.43
N GLY A 52 -5.87 20.18 10.79
CA GLY A 52 -4.84 21.22 10.75
C GLY A 52 -4.07 21.41 12.06
N PRO A 53 -3.17 22.41 12.09
CA PRO A 53 -2.69 23.18 10.93
C PRO A 53 -1.92 22.33 9.91
N SER A 54 -1.90 22.79 8.66
CA SER A 54 -1.29 22.06 7.54
C SER A 54 0.24 22.06 7.58
N THR A 55 0.85 20.99 7.07
CA THR A 55 2.30 20.87 6.78
C THR A 55 2.64 21.17 5.33
N ALA A 56 1.67 21.64 4.53
CA ALA A 56 1.88 21.97 3.12
C ALA A 56 3.06 22.94 2.95
N CYS A 57 3.99 22.54 2.09
CA CYS A 57 5.16 23.36 1.74
C CYS A 57 4.88 24.28 0.56
N HIS A 58 3.89 23.92 -0.25
CA HIS A 58 3.47 24.64 -1.44
C HIS A 58 2.14 25.33 -1.17
N ASP A 59 1.97 26.51 -1.77
CA ASP A 59 0.74 27.29 -1.76
C ASP A 59 -0.34 26.70 -2.70
N VAL A 60 0.08 25.96 -3.74
CA VAL A 60 -0.81 25.29 -4.69
C VAL A 60 -0.32 23.89 -5.04
N GLU A 61 -1.27 22.97 -5.25
CA GLU A 61 -1.01 21.57 -5.62
C GLU A 61 -0.20 21.42 -6.91
N LEU A 62 -0.34 22.36 -7.85
CA LEU A 62 0.41 22.32 -9.11
C LEU A 62 1.93 22.35 -8.90
N LYS A 63 2.43 23.05 -7.87
CA LYS A 63 3.87 23.08 -7.57
C LYS A 63 4.36 21.75 -7.00
N PHE A 64 3.52 21.05 -6.24
CA PHE A 64 3.80 19.68 -5.80
C PHE A 64 3.80 18.72 -7.00
N ALA A 65 2.78 18.82 -7.87
CA ALA A 65 2.66 18.01 -9.08
C ALA A 65 3.83 18.22 -10.06
N GLU A 66 4.30 19.45 -10.23
CA GLU A 66 5.48 19.78 -11.05
C GLU A 66 6.74 19.08 -10.53
N ARG A 67 6.95 19.05 -9.21
CA ARG A 67 8.07 18.31 -8.60
C ARG A 67 7.94 16.80 -8.83
N ALA A 68 6.75 16.23 -8.71
CA ALA A 68 6.50 14.82 -9.03
C ALA A 68 6.76 14.53 -10.53
N TYR A 69 6.35 15.44 -11.42
CA TYR A 69 6.62 15.38 -12.86
C TYR A 69 8.12 15.44 -13.18
N GLN A 70 8.89 16.29 -12.48
CA GLN A 70 10.35 16.34 -12.62
C GLN A 70 11.02 15.02 -12.21
N LEU A 71 10.62 14.43 -11.07
CA LEU A 71 11.13 13.12 -10.67
C LEU A 71 10.81 12.06 -11.73
N HIS A 72 9.58 12.07 -12.26
CA HIS A 72 9.15 11.13 -13.28
C HIS A 72 9.97 11.27 -14.57
N THR A 73 10.11 12.49 -15.10
CA THR A 73 10.85 12.77 -16.33
C THR A 73 12.35 12.52 -16.22
N GLN A 74 12.93 12.58 -15.02
CA GLN A 74 14.31 12.16 -14.79
C GLN A 74 14.52 10.64 -14.84
N GLY A 75 13.43 9.87 -14.87
CA GLY A 75 13.48 8.42 -15.10
C GLY A 75 13.46 7.59 -13.83
N VAL A 76 12.66 7.96 -12.83
CA VAL A 76 12.44 7.14 -11.63
C VAL A 76 11.38 6.05 -11.92
N PRO A 77 11.66 4.75 -11.72
CA PRO A 77 12.91 4.21 -11.19
C PRO A 77 14.05 4.05 -12.23
N PHE A 78 15.32 4.16 -11.81
CA PHE A 78 16.51 4.14 -12.66
C PHE A 78 16.72 2.75 -13.27
N PRO A 79 16.81 2.64 -14.60
CA PRO A 79 16.85 1.33 -15.26
C PRO A 79 18.22 0.61 -15.20
N TYR A 80 19.28 1.21 -14.66
CA TYR A 80 20.66 0.70 -14.75
C TYR A 80 21.45 0.75 -13.42
N VAL A 81 20.94 0.12 -12.36
CA VAL A 81 21.63 0.01 -11.05
C VAL A 81 23.04 -0.60 -11.22
N GLY A 82 24.07 0.06 -10.71
CA GLY A 82 25.48 -0.32 -10.86
C GLY A 82 26.12 0.02 -12.21
N GLY A 83 25.41 0.72 -13.11
CA GLY A 83 25.90 1.12 -14.43
C GLY A 83 26.57 2.50 -14.46
N SER A 84 27.23 2.81 -15.58
CA SER A 84 27.76 4.17 -15.82
C SER A 84 26.61 5.19 -15.82
N GLY A 85 26.71 6.22 -14.97
CA GLY A 85 25.70 7.29 -14.87
C GLY A 85 24.76 7.18 -13.67
N GLU A 86 24.76 6.07 -12.92
CA GLU A 86 23.96 5.91 -11.70
C GLU A 86 24.21 7.04 -10.68
N ILE A 87 25.48 7.36 -10.41
CA ILE A 87 25.84 8.44 -9.48
C ILE A 87 25.24 9.78 -9.93
N ALA A 88 25.32 10.09 -11.22
CA ALA A 88 24.79 11.33 -11.77
C ALA A 88 23.25 11.36 -11.72
N HIS A 89 22.59 10.21 -11.93
CA HIS A 89 21.15 10.07 -11.80
C HIS A 89 20.70 10.29 -10.34
N VAL A 90 21.29 9.56 -9.39
CA VAL A 90 21.00 9.71 -7.95
C VAL A 90 21.24 11.16 -7.49
N ALA A 91 22.31 11.80 -7.96
CA ALA A 91 22.57 13.21 -7.66
C ALA A 91 21.46 14.15 -8.16
N LYS A 92 20.94 13.94 -9.37
CA LYS A 92 19.80 14.72 -9.90
C LYS A 92 18.53 14.51 -9.09
N LEU A 93 18.19 13.26 -8.76
CA LEU A 93 17.02 12.97 -7.95
C LEU A 93 17.14 13.58 -6.56
N SER A 94 18.31 13.47 -5.94
CA SER A 94 18.60 14.09 -4.66
C SER A 94 18.46 15.61 -4.72
N ALA A 95 18.88 16.25 -5.81
CA ALA A 95 18.70 17.69 -6.01
C ALA A 95 17.21 18.08 -6.14
N ILE A 96 16.42 17.34 -6.93
CA ILE A 96 14.95 17.58 -7.05
C ILE A 96 14.25 17.37 -5.72
N GLN A 97 14.65 16.37 -4.92
CA GLN A 97 14.11 16.20 -3.59
C GLN A 97 14.52 17.33 -2.64
N SER A 98 15.78 17.76 -2.72
CA SER A 98 16.30 18.86 -1.90
C SER A 98 15.59 20.19 -2.20
N SER A 99 15.12 20.42 -3.43
CA SER A 99 14.32 21.61 -3.76
C SER A 99 12.99 21.62 -3.00
N HIS A 100 12.32 20.46 -2.88
CA HIS A 100 11.10 20.35 -2.08
C HIS A 100 11.36 20.63 -0.60
N HIS A 101 12.44 20.08 -0.03
CA HIS A 101 12.81 20.38 1.36
C HIS A 101 13.12 21.85 1.57
N ALA A 102 13.84 22.50 0.66
CA ALA A 102 14.14 23.93 0.75
C ALA A 102 12.85 24.76 0.81
N VAL A 103 11.85 24.41 -0.01
CA VAL A 103 10.53 25.04 0.02
C VAL A 103 9.81 24.77 1.35
N CYS A 104 9.86 23.55 1.89
CA CYS A 104 9.29 23.25 3.21
C CYS A 104 9.98 24.03 4.35
N VAL A 105 11.29 24.26 4.25
CA VAL A 105 12.04 25.08 5.21
C VAL A 105 11.65 26.56 5.10
N GLN A 106 11.33 27.04 3.91
CA GLN A 106 10.91 28.43 3.70
C GLN A 106 9.46 28.68 4.12
N ASN A 107 8.55 27.77 3.75
CA ASN A 107 7.10 28.03 3.77
C ASN A 107 6.31 27.10 4.69
N GLY A 108 6.87 25.95 5.07
CA GLY A 108 6.16 24.95 5.84
C GLY A 108 5.91 25.38 7.29
N ASN A 109 4.85 24.86 7.91
CA ASN A 109 4.63 25.02 9.34
C ASN A 109 5.64 24.16 10.12
N HIS A 110 6.75 24.75 10.57
CA HIS A 110 7.84 24.02 11.23
C HIS A 110 7.45 23.39 12.54
N GLU A 111 6.58 24.04 13.32
CA GLU A 111 6.10 23.49 14.58
C GLU A 111 5.29 22.23 14.32
N MET A 112 4.36 22.28 13.37
CA MET A 112 3.59 21.10 13.01
C MET A 112 4.49 20.02 12.41
N LEU A 113 5.36 20.34 11.45
CA LEU A 113 6.27 19.38 10.82
C LEU A 113 7.13 18.60 11.83
N ARG A 114 7.60 19.24 12.91
CA ARG A 114 8.35 18.57 14.00
C ARG A 114 7.48 17.66 14.86
N ASN A 115 6.20 17.98 14.97
CA ASN A 115 5.25 17.35 15.87
C ASN A 115 4.23 16.45 15.15
N SER A 116 4.36 16.20 13.84
CA SER A 116 3.49 15.29 13.06
C SER A 116 3.95 13.83 13.04
N GLY A 117 5.00 13.48 13.80
CA GLY A 117 5.54 12.11 13.85
C GLY A 117 4.57 11.10 14.47
N THR A 118 4.79 9.80 14.19
CA THR A 118 3.92 8.70 14.62
C THR A 118 3.68 8.65 16.12
N VAL A 119 4.69 8.94 16.94
CA VAL A 119 4.57 9.00 18.41
C VAL A 119 3.54 10.04 18.84
N ALA A 120 3.52 11.18 18.16
CA ALA A 120 2.60 12.26 18.45
C ALA A 120 1.16 11.89 18.03
N VAL A 121 0.99 11.22 16.89
CA VAL A 121 -0.31 10.67 16.47
C VAL A 121 -0.80 9.58 17.43
N ALA A 122 0.08 8.75 17.98
CA ALA A 122 -0.29 7.75 18.98
C ALA A 122 -0.80 8.40 20.28
N LYS A 123 -0.25 9.56 20.68
CA LYS A 123 -0.80 10.36 21.78
C LYS A 123 -2.17 10.94 21.43
N ASP A 124 -2.41 11.33 20.18
CA ASP A 124 -3.74 11.77 19.75
C ASP A 124 -4.76 10.65 19.84
N MET A 125 -4.39 9.41 19.50
CA MET A 125 -5.26 8.25 19.69
C MET A 125 -5.65 8.05 21.16
N GLU A 126 -4.75 8.34 22.11
CA GLU A 126 -5.07 8.30 23.54
C GLU A 126 -6.10 9.37 23.89
N ARG A 127 -5.95 10.60 23.35
CA ARG A 127 -6.94 11.67 23.52
C ARG A 127 -8.29 11.34 22.90
N ILE A 128 -8.32 10.62 21.77
CA ILE A 128 -9.56 10.13 21.17
C ILE A 128 -10.25 9.15 22.12
N VAL A 129 -9.50 8.20 22.71
CA VAL A 129 -10.07 7.25 23.70
C VAL A 129 -10.63 8.00 24.91
N GLU A 130 -9.90 8.99 25.44
CA GLU A 130 -10.36 9.85 26.54
C GLU A 130 -11.67 10.58 26.16
N ALA A 131 -11.72 11.17 24.97
CA ALA A 131 -12.88 11.93 24.49
C ALA A 131 -14.11 11.05 24.25
N LEU A 132 -13.92 9.80 23.84
CA LEU A 132 -15.01 8.82 23.72
C LEU A 132 -15.55 8.36 25.08
N GLY A 133 -14.80 8.58 26.17
CA GLY A 133 -15.17 8.09 27.51
C GLY A 133 -15.17 6.57 27.62
N GLU A 134 -14.45 5.90 26.71
CA GLU A 134 -14.37 4.44 26.62
C GLU A 134 -13.17 3.91 27.41
N ASP A 135 -13.30 2.68 27.95
CA ASP A 135 -12.26 2.05 28.77
C ASP A 135 -11.04 1.54 27.97
N GLY A 136 -10.82 2.01 26.74
CA GLY A 136 -9.70 1.59 25.91
C GLY A 136 -10.00 1.63 24.42
N LEU A 137 -9.06 1.12 23.64
CA LEU A 137 -9.02 1.20 22.19
C LEU A 137 -9.31 -0.16 21.55
N ASN A 138 -10.30 -0.19 20.66
CA ASN A 138 -10.32 -1.16 19.56
C ASN A 138 -9.77 -0.49 18.30
N PHE A 139 -8.84 -1.14 17.58
CA PHE A 139 -8.15 -0.52 16.45
C PHE A 139 -8.00 -1.46 15.25
N ILE A 140 -8.22 -0.91 14.05
CA ILE A 140 -7.85 -1.53 12.77
C ILE A 140 -6.89 -0.60 12.05
N GLY A 141 -5.65 -1.06 11.87
CA GLY A 141 -4.60 -0.31 11.18
C GLY A 141 -4.12 -1.05 9.94
N TYR A 142 -4.15 -0.37 8.79
CA TYR A 142 -3.62 -0.90 7.54
C TYR A 142 -2.33 -0.19 7.13
N SER A 143 -1.39 -0.94 6.54
CA SER A 143 -0.15 -0.37 6.00
C SER A 143 0.62 0.45 7.05
N TYR A 144 0.89 1.75 6.82
CA TYR A 144 1.47 2.64 7.86
C TYR A 144 0.67 2.63 9.18
N GLY A 145 -0.64 2.39 9.12
CA GLY A 145 -1.48 2.18 10.31
C GLY A 145 -1.00 1.03 11.21
N THR A 146 -0.23 0.08 10.67
CA THR A 146 0.44 -0.97 11.46
C THR A 146 1.61 -0.45 12.28
N ILE A 147 2.42 0.49 11.73
CA ILE A 147 3.43 1.22 12.49
C ILE A 147 2.77 2.02 13.61
N LEU A 148 1.67 2.72 13.27
CA LEU A 148 0.92 3.53 14.23
C LEU A 148 0.34 2.69 15.38
N GLY A 149 -0.35 1.59 15.05
CA GLY A 149 -0.92 0.70 16.06
C GLY A 149 0.15 0.00 16.91
N ALA A 150 1.25 -0.45 16.31
CA ALA A 150 2.38 -1.00 17.05
C ALA A 150 2.98 0.04 18.02
N THR A 151 3.16 1.27 17.55
CA THR A 151 3.65 2.39 18.38
C THR A 151 2.70 2.66 19.55
N PHE A 152 1.38 2.70 19.30
CA PHE A 152 0.40 2.87 20.35
C PHE A 152 0.45 1.73 21.37
N ALA A 153 0.47 0.47 20.90
CA ALA A 153 0.51 -0.70 21.77
C ALA A 153 1.76 -0.71 22.66
N ALA A 154 2.91 -0.24 22.15
CA ALA A 154 4.14 -0.12 22.90
C ALA A 154 4.08 1.02 23.95
N MET A 155 3.48 2.16 23.60
CA MET A 155 3.40 3.33 24.48
C MET A 155 2.27 3.24 25.52
N ARG A 156 1.16 2.56 25.19
CA ARG A 156 -0.08 2.49 25.95
C ARG A 156 -0.68 1.08 25.95
N PRO A 157 0.09 0.05 26.35
CA PRO A 157 -0.38 -1.34 26.29
C PRO A 157 -1.68 -1.56 27.09
N ASN A 158 -1.84 -0.88 28.22
CA ASN A 158 -3.02 -0.99 29.10
C ASN A 158 -4.31 -0.44 28.48
N LEU A 159 -4.20 0.41 27.45
CA LEU A 159 -5.37 0.94 26.75
C LEU A 159 -5.82 0.03 25.59
N ILE A 160 -5.07 -1.01 25.23
CA ILE A 160 -5.47 -1.91 24.13
C ILE A 160 -6.51 -2.91 24.60
N LYS A 161 -7.67 -2.92 23.93
CA LYS A 161 -8.66 -4.00 24.08
C LYS A 161 -8.55 -5.01 22.96
N ARG A 162 -8.66 -4.55 21.72
CA ARG A 162 -8.52 -5.41 20.52
C ARG A 162 -7.84 -4.65 19.39
N MET A 163 -6.86 -5.26 18.76
CA MET A 163 -6.12 -4.63 17.67
C MET A 163 -5.91 -5.60 16.51
N VAL A 164 -6.25 -5.16 15.31
CA VAL A 164 -5.89 -5.85 14.06
C VAL A 164 -4.97 -4.94 13.26
N LEU A 165 -3.79 -5.46 12.97
CA LEU A 165 -2.80 -4.83 12.10
C LEU A 165 -2.69 -5.67 10.82
N ASP A 166 -2.88 -5.07 9.66
CA ASP A 166 -2.89 -5.78 8.38
C ASP A 166 -2.08 -5.02 7.31
N GLY A 167 -1.28 -5.74 6.53
CA GLY A 167 -0.17 -5.15 5.76
C GLY A 167 0.97 -4.67 6.67
N ILE A 168 1.46 -5.59 7.52
CA ILE A 168 2.46 -5.32 8.56
C ILE A 168 3.72 -4.70 7.97
N SER A 169 4.07 -3.52 8.48
CA SER A 169 5.35 -2.86 8.26
C SER A 169 6.25 -3.07 9.48
N ASP A 170 7.56 -3.21 9.26
CA ASP A 170 8.53 -3.41 10.33
C ASP A 170 8.71 -2.12 11.15
N ALA A 171 8.16 -2.10 12.36
CA ALA A 171 8.22 -0.94 13.24
C ALA A 171 9.62 -0.70 13.83
N GLU A 172 10.40 -1.76 14.07
CA GLU A 172 11.76 -1.60 14.57
C GLU A 172 12.64 -0.96 13.51
N ALA A 173 12.61 -1.50 12.29
CA ALA A 173 13.35 -0.94 11.17
C ALA A 173 12.86 0.48 10.84
N TYR A 174 11.55 0.74 10.85
CA TYR A 174 10.99 2.07 10.57
C TYR A 174 11.62 3.18 11.43
N PHE A 175 11.80 2.91 12.74
CA PHE A 175 12.41 3.89 13.63
C PHE A 175 13.94 3.82 13.63
N ASN A 176 14.55 2.65 13.49
CA ASN A 176 15.97 2.43 13.80
C ASN A 176 16.87 2.22 12.59
N ASP A 177 16.33 1.71 11.48
CA ASP A 177 17.07 1.40 10.27
C ASP A 177 16.19 1.62 9.03
N ALA A 178 16.19 2.85 8.53
CA ALA A 178 15.35 3.23 7.40
C ALA A 178 15.72 2.46 6.11
N LEU A 179 16.97 1.99 5.96
CA LEU A 179 17.39 1.18 4.82
C LEU A 179 16.78 -0.23 4.92
N GLU A 180 16.83 -0.83 6.10
CA GLU A 180 16.17 -2.13 6.34
C GLU A 180 14.64 -2.01 6.24
N TRP A 181 14.05 -0.90 6.68
CA TRP A 181 12.62 -0.66 6.50
C TRP A 181 12.26 -0.63 5.01
N GLY A 182 13.08 0.06 4.21
CA GLY A 182 12.96 0.06 2.76
C GLY A 182 13.08 -1.35 2.19
N ARG A 183 14.14 -2.08 2.55
CA ARG A 183 14.44 -3.43 2.05
C ARG A 183 13.35 -4.45 2.39
N SER A 184 12.91 -4.50 3.64
CA SER A 184 11.93 -5.48 4.13
C SER A 184 10.53 -5.25 3.54
N GLY A 185 10.15 -3.99 3.28
CA GLY A 185 8.86 -3.64 2.67
C GLY A 185 8.71 -4.06 1.21
N ILE A 186 9.84 -4.31 0.52
CA ILE A 186 9.86 -4.48 -0.93
C ILE A 186 10.41 -5.84 -1.38
N GLN A 187 10.90 -6.64 -0.43
CA GLN A 187 11.55 -7.92 -0.68
C GLN A 187 10.66 -8.94 -1.41
N ASP A 188 9.33 -8.84 -1.32
CA ASP A 188 8.40 -9.80 -1.93
C ASP A 188 7.77 -9.30 -3.25
N SER A 189 8.08 -8.08 -3.71
CA SER A 189 7.45 -7.52 -4.92
C SER A 189 7.69 -8.38 -6.18
N HIS A 190 8.78 -9.15 -6.23
CA HIS A 190 9.10 -10.05 -7.34
C HIS A 190 8.21 -11.28 -7.35
N LYS A 191 7.84 -11.78 -6.16
CA LYS A 191 6.90 -12.88 -6.01
C LYS A 191 5.51 -12.47 -6.44
N THR A 192 5.11 -11.23 -6.12
CA THR A 192 3.84 -10.65 -6.56
C THR A 192 3.79 -10.53 -8.09
N PHE A 193 4.86 -10.04 -8.72
CA PHE A 193 4.93 -9.97 -10.17
C PHE A 193 4.94 -11.35 -10.84
N ALA A 194 5.73 -12.30 -10.33
CA ALA A 194 5.70 -13.69 -10.82
C ALA A 194 4.29 -14.29 -10.69
N GLY A 195 3.57 -13.95 -9.61
CA GLY A 195 2.17 -14.26 -9.42
C GLY A 195 1.25 -13.68 -10.49
N PHE A 196 1.48 -12.45 -10.93
CA PHE A 196 0.76 -11.84 -12.05
C PHE A 196 0.95 -12.65 -13.34
N ILE A 197 2.19 -12.97 -13.72
CA ILE A 197 2.48 -13.79 -14.91
C ILE A 197 1.77 -15.14 -14.79
N SER A 198 1.98 -15.86 -13.69
CA SER A 198 1.44 -17.21 -13.54
C SER A 198 -0.08 -17.20 -13.60
N THR A 199 -0.73 -16.26 -12.91
CA THR A 199 -2.20 -16.16 -12.90
C THR A 199 -2.76 -15.71 -14.25
N CYS A 200 -2.06 -14.87 -15.00
CA CYS A 200 -2.41 -14.52 -16.38
C CYS A 200 -2.38 -15.75 -17.30
N ILE A 201 -1.29 -16.54 -17.23
CA ILE A 201 -1.13 -17.77 -18.03
C ILE A 201 -2.22 -18.78 -17.65
N ASP A 202 -2.46 -19.01 -16.36
CA ASP A 202 -3.52 -19.88 -15.84
C ASP A 202 -4.93 -19.41 -16.27
N ALA A 203 -5.13 -18.10 -16.42
CA ALA A 203 -6.40 -17.54 -16.86
C ALA A 203 -6.70 -17.86 -18.34
N GLY A 204 -5.66 -18.03 -19.15
CA GLY A 204 -5.75 -18.31 -20.59
C GLY A 204 -6.12 -17.08 -21.42
N PRO A 205 -5.99 -17.17 -22.76
CA PRO A 205 -6.01 -16.01 -23.66
C PRO A 205 -7.35 -15.29 -23.76
N VAL A 206 -8.44 -15.96 -23.39
CA VAL A 206 -9.78 -15.35 -23.29
C VAL A 206 -9.85 -14.31 -22.16
N ARG A 207 -9.06 -14.51 -21.09
CA ARG A 207 -9.14 -13.69 -19.87
C ARG A 207 -7.88 -12.85 -19.64
N CYS A 208 -6.75 -13.23 -20.21
CA CYS A 208 -5.53 -12.46 -20.22
C CYS A 208 -4.94 -12.48 -21.63
N VAL A 209 -4.91 -11.33 -22.32
CA VAL A 209 -4.41 -11.27 -23.72
C VAL A 209 -2.94 -11.69 -23.81
N LEU A 210 -2.19 -11.49 -22.73
CA LEU A 210 -0.78 -11.86 -22.62
C LEU A 210 -0.57 -13.39 -22.52
N ALA A 211 -1.62 -14.18 -22.31
CA ALA A 211 -1.55 -15.64 -22.32
C ALA A 211 -1.50 -16.25 -23.72
N SER A 212 -1.51 -15.41 -24.77
CA SER A 212 -1.18 -15.79 -26.14
C SER A 212 0.05 -15.04 -26.65
N THR A 213 0.81 -15.74 -27.48
CA THR A 213 1.86 -15.16 -28.33
C THR A 213 1.23 -14.42 -29.52
N ARG A 214 2.04 -13.64 -30.26
CA ARG A 214 1.59 -12.95 -31.49
C ARG A 214 1.07 -13.91 -32.58
N ASP A 215 1.57 -15.14 -32.60
CA ASP A 215 1.14 -16.19 -33.53
C ASP A 215 -0.07 -16.99 -33.00
N ASN A 216 -0.81 -16.44 -32.03
CA ASN A 216 -1.95 -17.07 -31.36
C ASN A 216 -1.66 -18.42 -30.66
N LYS A 217 -0.39 -18.77 -30.43
CA LYS A 217 -0.03 -19.94 -29.62
C LYS A 217 -0.17 -19.62 -28.14
N THR A 218 -0.50 -20.63 -27.33
CA THR A 218 -0.48 -20.54 -25.87
C THR A 218 0.89 -20.12 -25.39
N GLU A 219 0.93 -19.06 -24.59
CA GLU A 219 2.14 -18.54 -23.97
C GLU A 219 2.53 -19.39 -22.74
N THR A 220 3.80 -19.36 -22.35
CA THR A 220 4.29 -19.98 -21.10
C THR A 220 4.72 -18.91 -20.10
N VAL A 221 4.86 -19.28 -18.81
CA VAL A 221 5.41 -18.36 -17.80
C VAL A 221 6.78 -17.82 -18.23
N ASP A 222 7.66 -18.72 -18.69
CA ASP A 222 8.99 -18.34 -19.19
C ASP A 222 8.94 -17.52 -20.47
N GLY A 223 8.04 -17.88 -21.39
CA GLY A 223 7.83 -17.17 -22.67
C GLY A 223 7.34 -15.75 -22.44
N LEU A 224 6.30 -15.58 -21.62
CA LEU A 224 5.77 -14.27 -21.24
C LEU A 224 6.84 -13.45 -20.52
N THR A 225 7.54 -14.04 -19.55
CA THR A 225 8.65 -13.36 -18.85
C THR A 225 9.69 -12.81 -19.83
N LYS A 226 10.16 -13.64 -20.78
CA LYS A 226 11.13 -13.22 -21.81
C LYS A 226 10.58 -12.12 -22.72
N ARG A 227 9.30 -12.21 -23.10
CA ARG A 227 8.65 -11.23 -23.98
C ARG A 227 8.50 -9.87 -23.30
N LEU A 228 8.08 -9.85 -22.03
CA LEU A 228 8.02 -8.62 -21.25
C LEU A 228 9.44 -8.03 -21.14
N ASN A 229 10.44 -8.84 -20.79
CA ASN A 229 11.82 -8.40 -20.68
C ASN A 229 12.35 -7.71 -21.95
N ALA A 230 12.20 -8.35 -23.11
CA ALA A 230 12.64 -7.78 -24.39
C ALA A 230 12.07 -6.38 -24.65
N LEU A 231 10.86 -6.10 -24.15
CA LEU A 231 10.19 -4.83 -24.35
C LEU A 231 10.74 -3.68 -23.49
N HIS A 232 11.15 -3.86 -22.23
CA HIS A 232 11.92 -2.77 -21.57
C HIS A 232 13.17 -2.48 -22.34
N THR A 233 13.89 -3.53 -22.72
CA THR A 233 15.26 -3.35 -23.17
C THR A 233 15.21 -2.48 -24.41
N LYS A 234 14.16 -2.69 -25.21
CA LYS A 234 13.73 -1.79 -26.25
C LYS A 234 13.38 -0.40 -25.69
N LEU A 235 12.39 -0.26 -24.80
CA LEU A 235 11.92 1.05 -24.31
C LEU A 235 12.94 1.89 -23.53
N GLY A 236 13.99 1.28 -22.98
CA GLY A 236 15.12 1.97 -22.35
C GLY A 236 16.11 2.55 -23.37
N LYS A 237 16.10 2.04 -24.60
CA LYS A 237 16.95 2.51 -25.72
C LYS A 237 16.17 3.33 -26.74
N GLU A 238 14.94 2.91 -27.00
CA GLU A 238 14.02 3.40 -28.03
C GLU A 238 12.66 3.64 -27.36
N PRO A 239 12.44 4.84 -26.79
CA PRO A 239 11.14 5.22 -26.25
C PRO A 239 10.04 5.07 -27.30
N LEU A 240 8.87 4.62 -26.88
CA LEU A 240 7.69 4.58 -27.73
C LEU A 240 7.12 5.99 -27.83
N VAL A 241 6.98 6.52 -29.05
CA VAL A 241 6.30 7.81 -29.25
C VAL A 241 4.80 7.59 -29.19
N THR A 242 4.11 8.37 -28.36
CA THR A 242 2.65 8.42 -28.30
C THR A 242 2.17 9.75 -28.85
N GLY A 243 1.30 9.68 -29.86
CA GLY A 243 0.58 10.84 -30.38
C GLY A 243 -0.51 11.29 -29.42
N ASP A 244 -1.63 11.79 -29.94
CA ASP A 244 -2.76 12.19 -29.09
C ASP A 244 -3.27 11.00 -28.26
N SER A 245 -3.19 11.13 -26.94
CA SER A 245 -3.53 10.10 -25.95
C SER A 245 -4.32 10.73 -24.81
N LEU A 246 -4.89 9.93 -23.90
CA LEU A 246 -5.63 10.43 -22.75
C LEU A 246 -4.82 11.39 -21.85
N THR A 247 -3.49 11.31 -21.91
CA THR A 247 -2.56 12.18 -21.17
C THR A 247 -1.83 13.17 -22.09
N GLY A 248 -2.26 13.31 -23.34
CA GLY A 248 -1.60 14.10 -24.36
C GLY A 248 -0.43 13.39 -25.07
N PRO A 249 0.26 14.09 -26.00
CA PRO A 249 1.40 13.55 -26.71
C PRO A 249 2.61 13.37 -25.79
N GLY A 250 3.45 12.37 -26.08
CA GLY A 250 4.59 12.09 -25.23
C GLY A 250 5.42 10.90 -25.70
N ILE A 251 6.23 10.40 -24.77
CA ILE A 251 7.01 9.18 -24.95
C ILE A 251 6.74 8.24 -23.80
N ILE A 252 6.82 6.95 -24.08
CA ILE A 252 6.80 5.92 -23.06
C ILE A 252 8.15 5.22 -23.07
N GLN A 253 8.81 5.33 -21.93
CA GLN A 253 10.13 4.80 -21.64
C GLN A 253 10.02 3.65 -20.65
N ALA A 254 11.12 2.91 -20.52
CA ALA A 254 11.31 1.86 -19.53
C ALA A 254 10.73 2.20 -18.13
N HIS A 255 11.04 3.34 -17.54
CA HIS A 255 10.65 3.70 -16.17
C HIS A 255 9.15 4.05 -16.02
N ASN A 256 8.49 4.63 -17.03
CA ASN A 256 7.05 4.97 -16.95
C ASN A 256 6.22 3.72 -16.67
N VAL A 257 6.66 2.65 -17.29
CA VAL A 257 6.06 1.35 -17.23
C VAL A 257 6.29 0.67 -15.89
N GLN A 258 7.51 0.80 -15.37
CA GLN A 258 7.85 0.28 -14.06
C GLN A 258 6.95 0.88 -12.97
N LEU A 259 6.67 2.18 -13.08
CA LEU A 259 5.73 2.86 -12.18
C LEU A 259 4.31 2.30 -12.31
N ILE A 260 3.81 2.14 -13.54
CA ILE A 260 2.48 1.55 -13.81
C ILE A 260 2.37 0.15 -13.22
N VAL A 261 3.39 -0.68 -13.44
CA VAL A 261 3.46 -2.03 -12.87
C VAL A 261 3.41 -1.98 -11.35
N PHE A 262 4.24 -1.15 -10.71
CA PHE A 262 4.23 -1.00 -9.26
C PHE A 262 2.84 -0.67 -8.71
N THR A 263 2.18 0.34 -9.29
CA THR A 263 0.84 0.75 -8.88
C THR A 263 -0.17 -0.37 -9.02
N LEU A 264 -0.16 -1.08 -10.15
CA LEU A 264 -1.18 -2.08 -10.45
C LEU A 264 -0.92 -3.42 -9.75
N ILE A 265 0.33 -3.80 -9.46
CA ILE A 265 0.61 -5.04 -8.72
C ILE A 265 0.24 -4.95 -7.24
N TYR A 266 0.05 -3.73 -6.73
CA TYR A 266 -0.33 -3.43 -5.34
C TYR A 266 -1.69 -4.06 -4.97
N ASN A 267 -2.63 -4.08 -5.91
CA ASN A 267 -3.95 -4.70 -5.75
C ASN A 267 -4.18 -5.75 -6.86
N PRO A 268 -4.32 -7.04 -6.51
CA PRO A 268 -4.56 -8.12 -7.47
C PRO A 268 -5.79 -7.94 -8.35
N ARG A 269 -6.76 -7.11 -7.93
CA ARG A 269 -7.91 -6.78 -8.77
C ARG A 269 -7.53 -5.98 -10.02
N ASP A 270 -6.50 -5.15 -9.92
CA ASP A 270 -6.06 -4.24 -11.00
C ASP A 270 -5.11 -4.94 -11.99
N TRP A 271 -4.74 -6.19 -11.72
CA TRP A 271 -3.95 -7.02 -12.64
C TRP A 271 -4.67 -7.27 -13.97
N LEU A 272 -6.00 -7.18 -14.00
CA LEU A 272 -6.74 -7.24 -15.27
C LEU A 272 -6.44 -6.02 -16.15
N ALA A 273 -6.25 -4.83 -15.57
CA ALA A 273 -5.85 -3.65 -16.31
C ALA A 273 -4.42 -3.81 -16.87
N LEU A 274 -3.50 -4.40 -16.10
CA LEU A 274 -2.18 -4.81 -16.60
C LEU A 274 -2.27 -5.80 -17.77
N ALA A 275 -3.21 -6.74 -17.69
CA ALA A 275 -3.44 -7.76 -18.70
C ALA A 275 -4.10 -7.26 -20.00
N GLN A 276 -4.53 -5.98 -20.07
CA GLN A 276 -5.21 -5.40 -21.23
C GLN A 276 -4.42 -4.27 -21.90
N MET A 277 -3.28 -3.86 -21.32
CA MET A 277 -2.41 -2.87 -21.94
C MET A 277 -1.38 -3.57 -22.85
N GLU A 278 -1.45 -3.29 -24.15
CA GLU A 278 -0.46 -3.82 -25.08
C GLU A 278 0.89 -3.16 -24.86
N GLY A 279 1.85 -4.02 -24.55
CA GLY A 279 3.26 -3.73 -24.44
C GLY A 279 3.59 -3.10 -23.11
N TYR A 280 4.36 -3.83 -22.27
CA TYR A 280 5.34 -3.34 -21.28
C TYR A 280 5.96 -4.54 -20.50
N THR A 281 7.27 -4.84 -20.36
CA THR A 281 8.29 -4.21 -19.48
C THR A 281 9.46 -5.18 -19.17
N ASP A 282 10.67 -4.69 -18.97
CA ASP A 282 11.66 -5.20 -17.98
C ASP A 282 11.49 -4.27 -16.75
N TYR A 283 10.38 -4.39 -16.04
CA TYR A 283 10.41 -4.06 -14.61
C TYR A 283 11.37 -5.00 -13.86
N PHE A 284 11.91 -5.96 -14.60
CA PHE A 284 12.65 -7.14 -14.24
C PHE A 284 14.13 -7.13 -14.48
N ARG A 285 14.68 -6.23 -15.30
CA ARG A 285 16.12 -6.23 -15.43
C ARG A 285 16.72 -5.78 -14.10
N GLU A 286 16.03 -4.89 -13.39
CA GLU A 286 16.35 -4.37 -12.06
C GLU A 286 15.06 -4.04 -11.21
N MET A 287 14.12 -4.98 -10.93
CA MET A 287 14.05 -5.54 -9.56
C MET A 287 15.39 -6.12 -9.14
N GLY A 288 16.07 -6.65 -10.16
CA GLY A 288 17.35 -7.33 -10.38
C GLY A 288 18.60 -6.99 -9.57
N LYS A 289 18.44 -6.41 -8.39
CA LYS A 289 19.18 -6.96 -7.26
C LYS A 289 18.25 -7.45 -6.15
N ILE A 290 17.21 -6.69 -5.76
CA ILE A 290 16.22 -7.10 -4.74
C ILE A 290 14.79 -6.54 -5.01
N SER A 291 14.60 -5.27 -5.43
CA SER A 291 13.25 -4.73 -5.69
C SER A 291 13.08 -3.42 -6.54
N PRO A 292 12.03 -3.29 -7.37
CA PRO A 292 11.82 -2.30 -8.44
C PRO A 292 10.90 -1.15 -8.01
N VAL A 293 10.39 -1.25 -6.79
CA VAL A 293 9.77 -0.17 -6.04
C VAL A 293 10.81 0.42 -5.09
N GLY A 294 12.00 -0.20 -5.04
CA GLY A 294 13.07 0.14 -4.12
C GLY A 294 13.60 1.54 -4.31
N GLU A 295 13.74 2.03 -5.54
CA GLU A 295 14.16 3.43 -5.74
C GLU A 295 13.05 4.43 -5.39
N GLN A 296 11.79 4.13 -5.70
CA GLN A 296 10.65 4.96 -5.26
C GLN A 296 10.59 5.05 -3.74
N LEU A 297 10.76 3.92 -3.04
CA LEU A 297 10.81 3.90 -1.59
C LEU A 297 12.10 4.54 -1.04
N ALA A 298 13.24 4.36 -1.71
CA ALA A 298 14.51 4.99 -1.35
C ALA A 298 14.49 6.51 -1.56
N LEU A 299 13.68 7.03 -2.49
CA LEU A 299 13.41 8.45 -2.61
C LEU A 299 12.61 8.95 -1.42
N ILE A 300 11.56 8.25 -1.01
CA ILE A 300 10.79 8.62 0.19
C ILE A 300 11.71 8.64 1.41
N ILE A 301 12.53 7.59 1.60
CA ILE A 301 13.46 7.45 2.73
C ILE A 301 14.62 8.45 2.65
N GLY A 302 15.24 8.58 1.48
CA GLY A 302 16.38 9.45 1.23
C GLY A 302 16.03 10.92 1.32
N GLY A 303 14.78 11.28 1.02
CA GLY A 303 14.24 12.61 1.22
C GLY A 303 14.37 13.07 2.67
N CYS A 304 14.20 12.15 3.63
CA CYS A 304 14.35 12.46 5.05
C CYS A 304 15.71 13.09 5.42
N ARG A 305 16.78 12.83 4.66
CA ARG A 305 18.12 13.39 4.90
C ARG A 305 18.20 14.91 4.68
N GLY A 306 17.35 15.46 3.82
CA GLY A 306 17.37 16.89 3.46
C GLY A 306 16.63 17.80 4.44
N TRP A 307 15.94 17.24 5.43
CA TRP A 307 15.20 18.03 6.41
C TRP A 307 16.15 18.66 7.45
N SER A 308 16.01 19.97 7.65
CA SER A 308 16.80 20.74 8.62
C SER A 308 16.28 20.63 10.06
N PHE A 309 15.22 19.84 10.26
CA PHE A 309 14.61 19.62 11.56
C PHE A 309 14.44 18.13 11.83
N ARG A 310 14.42 17.80 13.12
CA ARG A 310 14.22 16.44 13.61
C ARG A 310 12.81 16.32 14.18
N ALA A 311 12.24 15.12 14.07
CA ALA A 311 11.02 14.79 14.80
C ALA A 311 11.25 15.07 16.30
N SER A 312 10.28 15.72 16.94
CA SER A 312 10.35 16.03 18.37
C SER A 312 10.41 14.76 19.22
N GLU A 313 9.86 13.66 18.72
CA GLU A 313 9.71 12.42 19.45
C GLU A 313 9.99 11.22 18.54
N ARG A 314 10.62 10.20 19.12
CA ARG A 314 10.91 8.91 18.48
C ARG A 314 10.82 7.82 19.53
N TYR A 315 10.13 6.72 19.22
CA TYR A 315 10.13 5.52 20.05
C TYR A 315 11.19 4.56 19.51
N THR A 316 12.08 4.06 20.37
CA THR A 316 13.24 3.23 19.97
C THR A 316 13.13 1.77 20.42
N GLY A 317 12.01 1.38 21.04
CA GLY A 317 11.81 0.03 21.56
C GLY A 317 11.74 -0.03 23.09
N PRO A 318 11.65 -1.25 23.66
CA PRO A 318 11.77 -2.54 22.96
C PRO A 318 10.55 -2.85 22.06
N TRP A 319 10.81 -3.62 21.01
CA TRP A 319 9.79 -4.21 20.14
C TRP A 319 9.79 -5.73 20.36
N THR A 320 8.62 -6.32 20.60
CA THR A 320 8.47 -7.78 20.69
C THR A 320 7.43 -8.23 19.68
N THR A 321 7.83 -9.07 18.72
CA THR A 321 6.93 -9.61 17.69
C THR A 321 6.74 -11.10 17.88
N GLU A 322 5.51 -11.52 18.15
CA GLU A 322 5.10 -12.92 17.98
C GLU A 322 4.67 -13.19 16.54
N LYS A 323 4.80 -14.44 16.06
CA LYS A 323 4.31 -14.82 14.72
C LYS A 323 2.77 -14.78 14.72
N GLY A 324 2.20 -13.90 13.92
CA GLY A 324 0.75 -13.77 13.69
C GLY A 324 0.20 -14.74 12.64
N LEU A 325 -0.86 -14.34 11.94
CA LEU A 325 -1.36 -15.05 10.75
C LEU A 325 -0.28 -15.14 9.68
N ASN A 326 -0.19 -16.28 8.99
CA ASN A 326 0.73 -16.42 7.86
C ASN A 326 0.28 -15.53 6.69
N LYS A 327 1.26 -15.05 5.91
CA LYS A 327 1.04 -14.22 4.71
C LYS A 327 -0.04 -14.84 3.82
N THR A 328 -0.99 -14.02 3.37
CA THR A 328 -1.90 -14.39 2.26
C THR A 328 -1.14 -14.36 0.94
N LYS A 329 -1.78 -14.79 -0.16
CA LYS A 329 -1.08 -15.02 -1.43
C LYS A 329 -0.50 -13.73 -2.06
N PHE A 330 -1.34 -12.73 -2.37
CA PHE A 330 -0.93 -11.51 -3.09
C PHE A 330 -1.72 -10.29 -2.62
N GLY A 331 -1.12 -9.11 -2.80
CA GLY A 331 -1.75 -7.81 -2.59
C GLY A 331 -1.47 -7.17 -1.23
N HIS A 332 -1.79 -5.88 -1.12
CA HIS A 332 -1.60 -5.08 0.10
C HIS A 332 -2.87 -4.27 0.42
N PRO A 333 -3.47 -4.36 1.62
CA PRO A 333 -3.30 -5.38 2.64
C PRO A 333 -4.20 -6.59 2.33
N SER A 334 -4.57 -7.43 3.31
CA SER A 334 -5.29 -8.70 3.06
C SER A 334 -6.63 -8.57 2.33
N PHE A 335 -7.29 -7.41 2.38
CA PHE A 335 -8.55 -7.15 1.67
C PHE A 335 -8.38 -6.90 0.16
N SER A 336 -7.17 -6.59 -0.32
CA SER A 336 -6.89 -6.44 -1.76
C SER A 336 -7.08 -7.75 -2.55
N HIS A 337 -6.94 -8.88 -1.86
CA HIS A 337 -7.32 -10.20 -2.33
C HIS A 337 -8.22 -10.87 -1.28
N PRO A 338 -9.53 -10.55 -1.30
CA PRO A 338 -10.49 -10.95 -0.28
C PRO A 338 -10.37 -12.42 0.08
N SER A 339 -10.61 -12.75 1.35
CA SER A 339 -10.72 -14.12 1.85
C SER A 339 -11.79 -14.16 2.94
N LEU A 340 -12.81 -15.00 2.77
CA LEU A 340 -13.82 -15.22 3.82
C LEU A 340 -13.17 -15.80 5.09
N CYS A 341 -12.11 -16.60 4.95
CA CYS A 341 -11.33 -17.12 6.08
C CYS A 341 -10.70 -15.98 6.89
N THR A 342 -10.01 -15.03 6.24
CA THR A 342 -9.41 -13.88 6.93
C THR A 342 -10.48 -13.03 7.59
N ALA A 343 -11.56 -12.75 6.86
CA ALA A 343 -12.70 -11.98 7.35
C ALA A 343 -13.32 -12.58 8.61
N LYS A 344 -13.49 -13.91 8.62
CA LYS A 344 -14.01 -14.65 9.79
C LYS A 344 -13.09 -14.53 10.99
N ASN A 345 -11.78 -14.66 10.81
CA ASN A 345 -10.84 -14.54 11.93
C ASN A 345 -10.88 -13.13 12.53
N ILE A 346 -11.00 -12.09 11.70
CA ILE A 346 -11.13 -10.70 12.17
C ILE A 346 -12.46 -10.52 12.92
N ARG A 347 -13.56 -11.00 12.34
CA ARG A 347 -14.88 -10.95 12.97
C ARG A 347 -14.88 -11.67 14.32
N ASP A 348 -14.49 -12.93 14.35
CA ASP A 348 -14.48 -13.76 15.56
C ASP A 348 -13.55 -13.17 16.64
N TYR A 349 -12.46 -12.50 16.25
CA TYR A 349 -11.60 -11.77 17.19
C TYR A 349 -12.32 -10.57 17.83
N PHE A 350 -12.97 -9.71 17.03
CA PHE A 350 -13.69 -8.56 17.55
C PHE A 350 -14.98 -8.91 18.28
N VAL A 351 -15.69 -9.93 17.82
CA VAL A 351 -17.01 -10.31 18.31
C VAL A 351 -16.92 -11.28 19.49
N ASP A 352 -16.07 -12.30 19.38
CA ASP A 352 -15.99 -13.40 20.34
C ASP A 352 -14.67 -13.39 21.14
N GLY A 353 -13.73 -12.49 20.84
CA GLY A 353 -12.40 -12.47 21.47
C GLY A 353 -11.50 -13.62 21.03
N LYS A 354 -11.85 -14.33 19.96
CA LYS A 354 -11.14 -15.53 19.51
C LYS A 354 -9.93 -15.15 18.64
N VAL A 355 -8.74 -15.42 19.14
CA VAL A 355 -7.49 -15.27 18.37
C VAL A 355 -7.30 -16.49 17.45
N PRO A 356 -6.93 -16.31 16.17
CA PRO A 356 -6.58 -17.42 15.29
C PRO A 356 -5.40 -18.22 15.85
N LYS A 357 -5.34 -19.53 15.55
CA LYS A 357 -4.18 -20.34 15.90
C LYS A 357 -2.93 -19.80 15.19
N ASN A 358 -1.79 -19.76 15.87
CA ASN A 358 -0.52 -19.38 15.25
C ASN A 358 -0.26 -20.24 14.00
N GLY A 359 0.18 -19.61 12.91
CA GLY A 359 0.41 -20.27 11.62
C GLY A 359 -0.85 -20.52 10.78
N THR A 360 -2.02 -20.06 11.21
CA THR A 360 -3.25 -20.11 10.40
C THR A 360 -3.01 -19.44 9.05
N TYR A 361 -3.38 -20.14 7.97
CA TYR A 361 -3.25 -19.68 6.59
C TYR A 361 -4.63 -19.63 5.94
N CYS A 362 -4.97 -18.48 5.36
CA CYS A 362 -6.24 -18.24 4.68
C CYS A 362 -6.03 -18.06 3.17
N THR A 363 -6.69 -18.91 2.38
CA THR A 363 -6.65 -18.81 0.92
C THR A 363 -7.60 -17.70 0.44
N PRO A 364 -7.17 -16.85 -0.51
CA PRO A 364 -8.05 -15.86 -1.12
C PRO A 364 -9.18 -16.45 -1.95
N GLU A 365 -10.20 -15.64 -2.21
CA GLU A 365 -11.39 -16.02 -2.94
C GLU A 365 -11.07 -16.31 -4.43
N PRO A 366 -11.46 -17.48 -4.96
CA PRO A 366 -11.20 -17.81 -6.36
C PRO A 366 -11.96 -16.86 -7.30
N GLY A 367 -11.35 -16.57 -8.45
CA GLY A 367 -11.95 -15.72 -9.49
C GLY A 367 -11.93 -14.21 -9.19
N TRP A 368 -11.25 -13.78 -8.12
CA TRP A 368 -11.11 -12.37 -7.77
C TRP A 368 -10.30 -11.57 -8.81
N ILE A 369 -9.17 -12.13 -9.23
CA ILE A 369 -8.26 -11.54 -10.22
C ILE A 369 -8.88 -11.68 -11.62
N TYR A 370 -9.13 -12.92 -12.05
CA TYR A 370 -9.76 -13.25 -13.33
C TYR A 370 -11.10 -13.97 -13.09
N PRO A 371 -12.25 -13.29 -13.28
CA PRO A 371 -13.57 -13.91 -13.14
C PRO A 371 -13.71 -15.13 -14.07
N ALA A 372 -14.33 -16.21 -13.60
CA ALA A 372 -14.62 -17.36 -14.44
C ALA A 372 -15.86 -17.09 -15.31
N SER A 373 -15.85 -17.53 -16.58
CA SER A 373 -17.00 -17.40 -17.48
C SER A 373 -18.15 -18.37 -17.15
N ASN A 374 -17.86 -19.50 -16.50
CA ASN A 374 -18.85 -20.53 -16.15
C ASN A 374 -18.43 -21.49 -15.01
N ALA A 375 -17.50 -21.08 -14.13
CA ALA A 375 -17.18 -21.90 -12.97
C ALA A 375 -18.17 -21.61 -11.84
N THR A 376 -19.22 -22.42 -11.76
CA THR A 376 -19.81 -22.81 -10.49
C THR A 376 -18.69 -23.42 -9.64
N SER A 377 -17.91 -22.57 -8.95
CA SER A 377 -17.14 -23.05 -7.81
C SER A 377 -18.20 -23.68 -6.90
N LYS A 378 -18.15 -25.00 -6.72
CA LYS A 378 -19.03 -25.73 -5.80
C LYS A 378 -18.74 -25.23 -4.38
N ARG A 379 -19.29 -24.06 -4.05
CA ARG A 379 -19.25 -23.53 -2.70
C ARG A 379 -20.33 -24.25 -1.92
N PRO A 380 -20.03 -24.64 -0.68
CA PRO A 380 -21.09 -24.90 0.29
C PRO A 380 -22.05 -23.71 0.31
N MET A 381 -23.34 -23.97 0.45
CA MET A 381 -24.33 -22.92 0.56
C MET A 381 -24.01 -22.07 1.79
N LEU A 382 -23.50 -20.85 1.58
CA LEU A 382 -23.16 -19.95 2.68
C LEU A 382 -24.46 -19.48 3.36
N ASN A 383 -24.44 -19.42 4.69
CA ASN A 383 -25.49 -18.74 5.44
C ASN A 383 -25.46 -17.22 5.12
N LYS A 384 -26.54 -16.51 5.47
CA LYS A 384 -26.66 -15.07 5.18
C LYS A 384 -25.50 -14.26 5.77
N ARG A 385 -25.14 -14.52 7.03
CA ARG A 385 -24.07 -13.82 7.75
C ARG A 385 -22.70 -13.92 7.06
N ASP A 386 -22.36 -15.10 6.54
CA ASP A 386 -21.09 -15.30 5.82
C ASP A 386 -21.13 -14.78 4.38
N LYS A 387 -22.31 -14.70 3.75
CA LYS A 387 -22.49 -14.01 2.46
C LYS A 387 -22.29 -12.51 2.60
N ASP A 388 -22.93 -11.91 3.58
CA ASP A 388 -22.85 -10.47 3.85
C ASP A 388 -21.41 -10.07 4.20
N LEU A 389 -20.73 -10.87 5.04
CA LEU A 389 -19.31 -10.70 5.34
C LEU A 389 -18.42 -10.78 4.10
N LEU A 390 -18.66 -11.77 3.23
CA LEU A 390 -17.87 -11.92 2.01
C LEU A 390 -18.06 -10.72 1.06
N GLU A 391 -19.29 -10.26 0.87
CA GLU A 391 -19.56 -9.10 0.01
C GLU A 391 -18.99 -7.81 0.60
N ALA A 392 -19.01 -7.65 1.92
CA ALA A 392 -18.35 -6.54 2.61
C ALA A 392 -16.84 -6.52 2.30
N VAL A 393 -16.15 -7.64 2.50
CA VAL A 393 -14.69 -7.75 2.25
C VAL A 393 -14.34 -7.55 0.78
N LYS A 394 -15.18 -8.00 -0.15
CA LYS A 394 -15.03 -7.66 -1.58
C LYS A 394 -15.23 -6.18 -1.86
N LYS A 395 -16.18 -5.50 -1.20
CA LYS A 395 -16.39 -4.06 -1.34
C LYS A 395 -15.16 -3.28 -0.86
N ILE A 396 -14.57 -3.67 0.26
CA ILE A 396 -13.32 -3.11 0.77
C ILE A 396 -12.19 -3.27 -0.24
N GLY A 397 -11.98 -4.48 -0.77
CA GLY A 397 -10.94 -4.75 -1.77
C GLY A 397 -11.06 -3.94 -3.06
N ARG A 398 -12.27 -3.49 -3.41
CA ARG A 398 -12.52 -2.60 -4.56
C ARG A 398 -12.26 -1.13 -4.27
N MET A 399 -12.31 -0.71 -3.00
CA MET A 399 -12.39 0.71 -2.62
C MET A 399 -11.09 1.26 -2.02
N ILE A 400 -10.35 0.46 -1.24
CA ILE A 400 -9.21 0.97 -0.44
C ILE A 400 -8.08 1.59 -1.29
N PHE A 401 -7.97 1.28 -2.59
CA PHE A 401 -6.87 1.77 -3.45
C PHE A 401 -7.29 2.54 -4.70
N ARG A 402 -8.55 2.94 -4.80
CA ARG A 402 -8.98 3.91 -5.83
C ARG A 402 -8.78 5.37 -5.42
N MET A 403 -8.35 5.62 -4.19
CA MET A 403 -7.89 6.96 -3.82
C MET A 403 -6.55 7.22 -4.50
N PRO A 404 -6.36 8.38 -5.15
CA PRO A 404 -5.09 8.71 -5.76
C PRO A 404 -4.05 8.72 -4.64
N VAL A 405 -3.20 7.70 -4.63
CA VAL A 405 -1.98 7.73 -3.84
C VAL A 405 -1.10 8.73 -4.57
N GLY A 406 -1.26 10.01 -4.23
CA GLY A 406 -0.44 11.09 -4.73
C GLY A 406 0.97 10.89 -4.18
N PHE A 407 1.77 10.09 -4.89
CA PHE A 407 3.21 10.02 -4.70
C PHE A 407 3.90 11.14 -5.46
#